data_AF-A0ABD1W3X4-F1
#
_entry.id   AF-A0ABD1W3X4-F1
#
_cell.length_a   1.000
_cell.length_b   1.000
_cell.length_c   1.000
_cell.angle_alpha   90.00
_cell.angle_beta   90.00
_cell.angle_gamma   90.00
#
_symmetry.space_group_name_H-M   'P 1'
#
loop_
_entity.id
_entity.type
_entity.pdbx_description
1 polymer ?
#
loop_
_entity_poly.entity_id
_entity_poly.type
_entity_poly.pdbx_seq_one_letter_code
_entity_poly.pdbx_strand_id
1 'polypeptide(L)'
;MFISFVYRYVYAAVTAPMPKIAGVVKLDLSQLEADNSNCTVASRLYGLGCYGGEPFFVSREPDNPEAGEYDGYLVTYVHNENTGESRFLVMDAKSPDLDIIANVKLPGRVPYGFHGLFMPESDLKKL
;
A
#
# COMPACT_ATOMS: atom_id res chain seq x y z
N MET A 1 -9.66 -6.95 0.48
CA MET A 1 -10.23 -6.36 1.72
C MET A 1 -10.70 -7.53 2.57
N PHE A 2 -9.96 -7.86 3.63
CA PHE A 2 -10.33 -8.96 4.52
C PHE A 2 -11.16 -8.41 5.68
N ILE A 3 -12.30 -9.03 5.96
CA ILE A 3 -13.30 -8.56 6.92
C ILE A 3 -13.64 -9.75 7.81
N SER A 4 -12.94 -9.95 8.95
CA SER A 4 -13.42 -10.70 10.16
C SER A 4 -12.33 -11.21 11.13
N PHE A 5 -11.03 -11.14 10.85
CA PHE A 5 -9.97 -11.59 11.78
C PHE A 5 -9.34 -10.45 12.59
N VAL A 6 -8.70 -10.78 13.71
CA VAL A 6 -7.88 -9.84 14.49
C VAL A 6 -6.57 -9.62 13.73
N TYR A 7 -6.38 -8.41 13.19
CA TYR A 7 -5.18 -8.02 12.46
C TYR A 7 -4.29 -7.14 13.34
N ARG A 8 -2.98 -7.35 13.25
CA ARG A 8 -1.98 -6.53 13.95
C ARG A 8 -1.56 -5.32 13.12
N TYR A 9 -1.54 -5.42 11.79
CA TYR A 9 -1.02 -4.37 10.92
C TYR A 9 -2.09 -3.70 10.07
N VAL A 10 -1.99 -2.38 9.95
CA VAL A 10 -2.85 -1.56 9.05
C VAL A 10 -1.96 -0.67 8.18
N TYR A 11 -2.33 -0.50 6.92
CA TYR A 11 -1.71 0.46 6.02
C TYR A 11 -2.60 1.69 5.87
N ALA A 12 -2.04 2.88 6.04
CA ALA A 12 -2.78 4.14 5.97
C ALA A 12 -2.08 5.16 5.09
N ALA A 13 -2.87 6.00 4.42
CA ALA A 13 -2.38 7.07 3.58
C ALA A 13 -1.77 8.21 4.42
N VAL A 14 -0.59 8.71 4.01
CA VAL A 14 -0.07 9.99 4.48
C VAL A 14 -0.75 11.08 3.67
N THR A 15 -1.60 11.86 4.31
CA THR A 15 -2.42 12.86 3.63
C THR A 15 -1.59 14.07 3.19
N ALA A 16 -1.92 14.59 2.01
CA ALA A 16 -1.52 15.90 1.52
C ALA A 16 -2.80 16.73 1.32
N PRO A 17 -2.76 17.95 0.72
CA PRO A 17 -3.99 18.67 0.40
C PRO A 17 -4.95 17.76 -0.39
N MET A 18 -6.12 17.50 0.19
CA MET A 18 -7.12 16.58 -0.36
C MET A 18 -7.42 16.92 -1.83
N PRO A 19 -7.50 15.92 -2.74
CA PRO A 19 -7.56 14.47 -2.50
C PRO A 19 -6.18 13.76 -2.56
N LYS A 20 -5.06 14.48 -2.42
CA LYS A 20 -3.73 13.93 -2.70
C LYS A 20 -3.17 13.13 -1.51
N ILE A 21 -2.51 12.01 -1.82
CA ILE A 21 -1.82 11.15 -0.84
C ILE A 21 -0.32 11.25 -1.11
N ALA A 22 0.47 11.76 -0.14
CA ALA A 22 1.91 11.95 -0.29
C ALA A 22 2.74 10.68 -0.02
N GLY A 23 2.13 9.65 0.57
CA GLY A 23 2.83 8.45 0.97
C GLY A 23 1.93 7.44 1.68
N VAL A 24 2.56 6.44 2.28
CA VAL A 24 1.90 5.40 3.05
C VAL A 24 2.69 5.06 4.31
N VAL A 25 1.97 4.72 5.37
CA VAL A 25 2.51 4.21 6.64
C VAL A 25 1.94 2.83 6.94
N LYS A 26 2.74 1.98 7.59
CA LYS A 26 2.33 0.73 8.21
C LYS A 26 2.28 0.94 9.72
N LEU A 27 1.14 0.66 10.31
CA LEU A 27 0.86 0.81 11.73
C LEU A 27 0.78 -0.55 12.40
N ASP A 28 1.37 -0.69 13.59
CA ASP A 28 1.23 -1.86 14.46
C ASP A 28 0.21 -1.57 15.57
N LEU A 29 -0.98 -2.16 15.43
CA LEU A 29 -2.10 -1.97 16.36
C LEU A 29 -1.83 -2.54 17.75
N SER A 30 -0.89 -3.47 17.91
CA SER A 30 -0.52 -3.95 19.26
C SER A 30 0.18 -2.88 20.10
N GLN A 31 0.69 -1.82 19.46
CA GLN A 31 1.35 -0.70 20.13
C GLN A 31 0.37 0.42 20.51
N LEU A 32 -0.91 0.33 20.12
CA LEU A 32 -1.92 1.37 20.38
C LEU A 32 -2.25 1.55 21.88
N GLU A 33 -2.08 0.49 22.67
CA GLU A 33 -2.35 0.47 24.12
C GLU A 33 -1.22 1.10 24.95
N ALA A 34 -0.05 1.36 24.34
CA ALA A 34 1.09 1.97 25.00
C ALA A 34 1.06 3.50 24.76
N ASP A 35 0.47 4.20 25.73
CA ASP A 35 0.49 5.66 25.98
C ASP A 35 1.29 6.50 24.96
N ASN A 36 0.59 7.13 24.02
CA ASN A 36 1.12 8.10 23.05
C ASN A 36 2.30 7.62 22.16
N SER A 37 2.55 6.31 22.07
CA SER A 37 3.63 5.77 21.26
C SER A 37 3.34 5.83 19.76
N ASN A 38 4.37 6.16 18.97
CA ASN A 38 4.28 6.13 17.52
C ASN A 38 4.11 4.67 17.06
N CYS A 39 2.90 4.29 16.65
CA CYS A 39 2.62 2.95 16.14
C CYS A 39 3.11 2.73 14.69
N THR A 40 3.75 3.72 14.07
CA THR A 40 4.33 3.59 12.73
C THR A 40 5.57 2.71 12.77
N VAL A 41 5.48 1.54 12.13
CA VAL A 41 6.58 0.58 12.01
C VAL A 41 7.22 0.56 10.62
N ALA A 42 6.57 1.16 9.63
CA ALA A 42 7.17 1.41 8.32
C ALA A 42 6.53 2.62 7.63
N SER A 43 7.26 3.30 6.74
CA SER A 43 6.71 4.42 5.98
C SER A 43 7.41 4.67 4.65
N ARG A 44 6.68 5.18 3.66
CA ARG A 44 7.21 5.61 2.37
C ARG A 44 6.52 6.89 1.91
N LEU A 45 7.30 7.95 1.74
CA LEU A 45 6.88 9.14 0.98
C LEU A 45 7.20 8.93 -0.50
N TYR A 46 6.31 9.39 -1.39
CA TYR A 46 6.49 9.23 -2.84
C TYR A 46 7.44 10.26 -3.48
N GLY A 47 7.85 11.26 -2.70
CA GLY A 47 8.68 12.38 -3.14
C GLY A 47 7.87 13.65 -3.43
N LEU A 48 8.57 14.76 -3.59
CA LEU A 48 7.95 16.08 -3.80
C LEU A 48 7.19 16.13 -5.14
N GLY A 49 5.94 16.56 -5.10
CA GLY A 49 5.05 16.60 -6.27
C GLY A 49 4.59 15.23 -6.78
N CYS A 50 4.89 14.16 -6.04
CA CYS A 50 4.42 12.80 -6.33
C CYS A 50 3.30 12.43 -5.38
N TYR A 51 2.17 11.99 -5.92
CA TYR A 51 0.99 11.65 -5.14
C TYR A 51 0.40 10.33 -5.60
N GLY A 52 0.02 9.50 -4.63
CA GLY A 52 -0.53 8.17 -4.88
C GLY A 52 -2.04 8.06 -4.72
N GLY A 53 -2.55 6.86 -4.99
CA GLY A 53 -3.89 6.41 -4.62
C GLY A 53 -3.86 5.58 -3.33
N GLU A 54 -4.99 4.90 -3.05
CA GLU A 54 -5.06 3.92 -1.97
C GLU A 54 -3.97 2.84 -2.14
N PRO A 55 -3.19 2.53 -1.09
CA PRO A 55 -2.25 1.42 -1.10
C PRO A 55 -2.97 0.10 -0.80
N PHE A 56 -2.61 -0.96 -1.51
CA PHE A 56 -3.21 -2.30 -1.37
C PHE A 56 -2.18 -3.32 -0.94
N PHE A 57 -2.49 -4.07 0.11
CA PHE A 57 -1.70 -5.25 0.47
C PHE A 57 -2.10 -6.45 -0.40
N VAL A 58 -1.10 -7.15 -0.92
CA VAL A 58 -1.23 -8.38 -1.69
C VAL A 58 -0.39 -9.46 -1.01
N SER A 59 -1.04 -10.49 -0.46
CA SER A 59 -0.34 -11.61 0.16
C SER A 59 0.53 -12.34 -0.86
N ARG A 60 1.74 -12.74 -0.45
CA ARG A 60 2.61 -13.60 -1.26
C ARG A 60 2.00 -14.99 -1.46
N GLU A 61 1.35 -15.50 -0.42
CA GLU A 61 0.75 -16.83 -0.38
C GLU A 61 -0.69 -16.71 0.16
N PRO A 62 -1.66 -16.29 -0.68
CA PRO A 62 -3.02 -15.99 -0.23
C PRO A 62 -3.78 -17.22 0.31
N ASP A 63 -3.38 -18.42 -0.12
CA ASP A 63 -3.99 -19.69 0.29
C ASP A 63 -3.22 -20.39 1.43
N ASN A 64 -2.15 -19.79 1.95
CA ASN A 64 -1.38 -20.35 3.06
C ASN A 64 -1.75 -19.66 4.39
N PRO A 65 -2.51 -20.32 5.28
CA PRO A 65 -2.89 -19.74 6.57
C PRO A 65 -1.72 -19.58 7.55
N GLU A 66 -0.59 -20.26 7.32
CA GLU A 66 0.63 -20.13 8.11
C GLU A 66 1.52 -18.97 7.62
N ALA A 67 1.20 -18.36 6.48
CA ALA A 67 1.93 -17.21 5.99
C ALA A 67 1.72 -16.02 6.94
N GLY A 68 2.82 -15.34 7.28
CA GLY A 68 2.76 -14.18 8.18
C GLY A 68 1.88 -13.07 7.59
N GLU A 69 1.11 -12.40 8.45
CA GLU A 69 0.16 -11.32 8.09
C GLU A 69 0.75 -10.22 7.19
N TYR A 70 2.06 -9.98 7.30
CA TYR A 70 2.79 -8.97 6.56
C TYR A 70 3.67 -9.55 5.44
N ASP A 71 3.60 -10.85 5.17
CA ASP A 71 4.34 -11.49 4.09
C ASP A 71 3.65 -11.28 2.74
N GLY A 72 4.07 -10.22 2.08
CA GLY A 72 3.49 -9.85 0.81
C GLY A 72 4.05 -8.55 0.30
N TYR A 73 3.22 -7.88 -0.47
CA TYR A 73 3.57 -6.67 -1.17
C TYR A 73 2.56 -5.59 -0.87
N LEU A 74 3.04 -4.36 -0.82
CA LEU A 74 2.19 -3.19 -0.85
C LEU A 74 2.27 -2.56 -2.23
N VAL A 75 1.14 -2.39 -2.90
CA VAL A 75 1.08 -1.86 -4.26
C VAL A 75 0.25 -0.58 -4.31
N THR A 76 0.65 0.35 -5.18
CA THR A 76 -0.10 1.60 -5.38
C THR A 76 0.26 2.27 -6.70
N TYR A 77 -0.65 3.09 -7.21
CA TYR A 77 -0.36 4.00 -8.32
C TYR A 77 0.18 5.31 -7.77
N VAL A 78 1.23 5.85 -8.40
CA VAL A 78 1.82 7.16 -8.10
C VAL A 78 1.87 8.02 -9.35
N HIS A 79 1.37 9.23 -9.25
CA HIS A 79 1.43 10.26 -10.28
C HIS A 79 2.46 11.33 -9.88
N ASN A 80 3.41 11.61 -10.76
CA ASN A 80 4.34 12.73 -10.62
C ASN A 80 3.78 13.95 -11.37
N GLU A 81 3.34 14.96 -10.63
CA GLU A 81 2.76 16.18 -11.21
C GLU A 81 3.81 17.05 -11.92
N ASN A 82 5.10 16.90 -11.59
CA ASN A 82 6.18 17.64 -12.24
C ASN A 82 6.45 17.14 -13.67
N THR A 83 6.27 15.84 -13.91
CA THR A 83 6.55 15.21 -15.22
C THR A 83 5.30 14.75 -15.97
N GLY A 84 4.15 14.71 -15.30
CA GLY A 84 2.91 14.15 -15.83
C GLY A 84 2.89 12.61 -15.85
N GLU A 85 3.97 11.94 -15.44
CA GLU A 85 4.09 10.48 -15.51
C GLU A 85 3.26 9.79 -14.41
N SER A 86 2.83 8.56 -14.68
CA SER A 86 2.25 7.66 -13.67
C SER A 86 3.04 6.36 -13.62
N ARG A 87 3.16 5.82 -12.42
CA ARG A 87 3.88 4.56 -12.14
C ARG A 87 3.05 3.67 -11.24
N PHE A 88 3.20 2.37 -11.41
CA PHE A 88 2.70 1.37 -10.47
C PHE A 88 3.88 0.87 -9.64
N LEU A 89 3.82 1.12 -8.34
CA LEU A 89 4.85 0.71 -7.39
C LEU A 89 4.47 -0.62 -6.75
N VAL A 90 5.47 -1.49 -6.60
CA VAL A 90 5.40 -2.70 -5.78
C VAL A 90 6.47 -2.57 -4.71
N MET A 91 6.04 -2.61 -3.45
CA MET A 91 6.89 -2.46 -2.28
C MET A 91 6.91 -3.74 -1.44
N ASP A 92 8.05 -4.06 -0.84
CA ASP A 92 8.15 -5.15 0.13
C ASP A 92 7.49 -4.74 1.46
N ALA A 93 6.44 -5.45 1.87
CA ALA A 93 5.70 -5.17 3.09
C ALA A 93 6.45 -5.55 4.39
N LYS A 94 7.54 -6.31 4.28
CA LYS A 94 8.45 -6.64 5.39
C LYS A 94 9.51 -5.56 5.64
N SER A 95 9.80 -4.73 4.64
CA SER A 95 10.80 -3.67 4.77
C SER A 95 10.30 -2.57 5.71
N PRO A 96 11.14 -2.09 6.67
CA PRO A 96 10.79 -0.96 7.54
C PRO A 96 10.66 0.35 6.76
N ASP A 97 11.20 0.42 5.54
CA ASP A 97 11.04 1.58 4.67
C ASP A 97 9.96 1.33 3.59
N LEU A 98 9.40 0.11 3.46
CA LEU A 98 8.58 -0.30 2.31
C LEU A 98 9.35 -0.13 0.99
N ASP A 99 10.47 -0.83 0.86
CA ASP A 99 11.37 -0.74 -0.30
C ASP A 99 10.67 -1.07 -1.62
N ILE A 100 10.88 -0.22 -2.62
CA ILE A 100 10.33 -0.40 -3.97
C ILE A 100 11.13 -1.51 -4.65
N ILE A 101 10.50 -2.67 -4.81
CA ILE A 101 11.07 -3.83 -5.49
C ILE A 101 10.68 -3.90 -6.98
N ALA A 102 9.63 -3.19 -7.37
CA ALA A 102 9.31 -2.95 -8.77
C ALA A 102 8.68 -1.57 -8.98
N ASN A 103 9.04 -0.93 -10.10
CA ASN A 103 8.56 0.39 -10.47
C ASN A 103 8.18 0.42 -11.95
N VAL A 104 6.90 0.21 -12.24
CA VAL A 104 6.40 0.05 -13.60
C VAL A 104 5.89 1.39 -14.12
N LYS A 105 6.54 1.96 -15.13
CA LYS A 105 6.04 3.15 -15.83
C LYS A 105 4.79 2.79 -16.63
N LEU A 106 3.74 3.60 -16.49
CA LEU A 106 2.49 3.42 -17.23
C LEU A 106 2.50 4.24 -18.53
N PRO A 107 1.80 3.76 -19.58
CA PRO A 107 1.74 4.45 -20.87
C PRO A 107 0.91 5.72 -20.85
N GLY A 108 0.10 5.93 -19.79
CA GLY A 108 -0.76 7.09 -19.63
C GLY A 108 -0.97 7.45 -18.16
N ARG A 109 -1.59 8.61 -17.94
CA ARG A 109 -1.88 9.10 -16.59
C ARG A 109 -2.98 8.27 -15.93
N VAL A 110 -2.75 7.86 -14.68
CA VAL A 110 -3.79 7.33 -13.79
C VAL A 110 -4.33 8.49 -12.94
N PRO A 111 -5.63 8.86 -13.06
CA PRO A 111 -6.22 9.89 -12.23
C PRO A 111 -6.29 9.51 -10.74
N TYR A 112 -6.39 10.51 -9.87
CA TYR A 112 -6.68 10.27 -8.46
C TYR A 112 -8.05 9.60 -8.33
N GLY A 113 -8.07 8.45 -7.66
CA GLY A 113 -9.26 7.65 -7.42
C GLY A 113 -9.52 7.43 -5.94
N PHE A 114 -10.53 6.62 -5.65
CA PHE A 114 -10.87 6.20 -4.29
C PHE A 114 -10.33 4.79 -4.07
N HIS A 115 -11.22 3.80 -4.08
CA HIS A 115 -10.90 2.44 -3.72
C HIS A 115 -10.61 1.55 -4.92
N GLY A 116 -9.76 0.58 -4.69
CA GLY A 116 -9.37 -0.46 -5.63
C GLY A 116 -9.43 -1.84 -5.00
N LEU A 117 -9.18 -2.86 -5.81
CA LEU A 117 -9.08 -4.24 -5.34
C LEU A 117 -8.04 -5.00 -6.15
N PHE A 118 -7.42 -5.97 -5.51
CA PHE A 118 -6.60 -6.97 -6.17
C PHE A 118 -7.40 -8.27 -6.26
N MET A 119 -7.41 -8.89 -7.44
CA MET A 119 -8.07 -10.16 -7.69
C MET A 119 -7.03 -11.18 -8.16
N PRO A 120 -6.81 -12.28 -7.42
CA PRO A 120 -5.98 -13.38 -7.88
C PRO A 120 -6.50 -13.96 -9.20
N GLU A 121 -5.60 -14.47 -10.03
CA GLU A 121 -5.97 -15.11 -11.30
C GLU A 121 -6.92 -16.30 -11.08
N SER A 122 -6.73 -17.04 -9.99
CA SER A 122 -7.58 -18.18 -9.60
C SER A 122 -9.03 -17.77 -9.37
N ASP A 123 -9.29 -16.56 -8.86
CA ASP A 123 -10.63 -16.02 -8.66
C ASP A 123 -11.20 -15.44 -9.95
N LEU A 124 -10.37 -14.77 -10.76
CA LEU A 124 -10.77 -14.28 -12.08
C LEU A 124 -11.25 -15.41 -13.00
N LYS A 125 -10.60 -16.58 -12.95
CA LYS A 125 -10.97 -17.77 -13.75
C LYS A 125 -12.29 -18.42 -13.34
N LYS A 126 -12.90 -18.01 -12.24
CA LYS A 126 -14.20 -18.52 -11.76
C LYS A 126 -15.39 -17.65 -12.21
N LEU A 127 -15.12 -16.51 -12.84
CA LEU A 127 -16.12 -15.65 -13.49
C LEU A 127 -16.60 -16.27 -14.82
#